data_AF-A0A9P0GI13-F1
#
_entry.id   AF-A0A9P0GI13-F1
#
_cell.length_a   1.000
_cell.length_b   1.000
_cell.length_c   1.000
_cell.angle_alpha   90.00
_cell.angle_beta   90.00
_cell.angle_gamma   90.00
#
_symmetry.space_group_name_H-M   'P 1'
#
loop_
_entity.id
_entity.type
_entity.pdbx_description
1 polymer ?
#
loop_
_entity_poly.entity_id
_entity_poly.type
_entity_poly.pdbx_seq_one_letter_code
_entity_poly.pdbx_strand_id
1 'polypeptide(L)'
;MTSCIYFLVIFLSVCLTVFGQKFGLEQFNLVSYTQCRFDSDCVKISKNSFCFDNDADKIGNCKCRDGFDMVSRNRTFFACLGPAGYNEACEKNMQCQLILTENAECYNLACRCKDGAHLFTDGRCYVSVLLGDFCQSDGNCWMTGDNFGTCKFGRCSCKFDREVANEDKVSCVIGRDLGELCSNDAECTLTPNTQCRVSCRCAAGFVLSRNQTTCLSAATNFFDSCEETDQCSAFLTGSICTSNKCTCPEGFHGYSNRCIKSAAIGSSCSSTEECIPEAKYSDTVQCTGGTCKCVQGMISEMLGCNRGHNFAISLVGLIISIVFCRIL
;
A
#
# COMPACT_ATOMS: atom_id res chain seq x y z
N MET A 1 -42.06 -9.34 22.38
CA MET A 1 -41.05 -8.34 21.94
C MET A 1 -40.99 -7.08 22.82
N THR A 2 -41.96 -6.81 23.69
CA THR A 2 -41.98 -5.62 24.56
C THR A 2 -41.18 -5.76 25.87
N SER A 3 -40.98 -6.98 26.37
CA SER A 3 -40.27 -7.21 27.65
C SER A 3 -38.73 -7.10 27.55
N CYS A 4 -38.12 -7.47 26.41
CA CYS A 4 -36.67 -7.36 26.22
C CYS A 4 -36.18 -5.92 26.03
N ILE A 5 -37.01 -5.03 25.48
CA ILE A 5 -36.66 -3.61 25.27
C ILE A 5 -36.61 -2.88 26.61
N TYR A 6 -37.51 -3.21 27.53
CA TYR A 6 -37.53 -2.60 28.88
C TYR A 6 -36.29 -2.96 29.70
N PHE A 7 -35.82 -4.21 29.64
CA PHE A 7 -34.59 -4.63 30.31
C PHE A 7 -33.34 -3.97 29.73
N LEU A 8 -33.27 -3.76 28.41
CA LEU A 8 -32.13 -3.12 27.73
C LEU A 8 -32.04 -1.62 28.05
N VAL A 9 -33.18 -0.93 28.16
CA VAL A 9 -33.23 0.50 28.53
C VAL A 9 -32.91 0.72 30.01
N ILE A 10 -33.33 -0.18 30.89
CA ILE A 10 -32.93 -0.14 32.31
C ILE A 10 -31.44 -0.45 32.46
N PHE A 11 -30.90 -1.43 31.72
CA PHE A 11 -29.46 -1.70 31.76
C PHE A 11 -28.63 -0.53 31.23
N LEU A 12 -29.04 0.13 30.13
CA LEU A 12 -28.32 1.31 29.61
C LEU A 12 -28.40 2.51 30.56
N SER A 13 -29.54 2.73 31.22
CA SER A 13 -29.69 3.85 32.17
C SER A 13 -28.96 3.61 33.49
N VAL A 14 -28.92 2.37 33.99
CA VAL A 14 -28.08 1.98 35.14
C VAL A 14 -26.59 2.02 34.76
N CYS A 15 -26.22 1.66 33.53
CA CYS A 15 -24.86 1.79 33.04
C CYS A 15 -24.44 3.28 32.92
N LEU A 16 -25.29 4.15 32.37
CA LEU A 16 -25.02 5.59 32.27
C LEU A 16 -24.92 6.30 33.63
N THR A 17 -25.64 5.82 34.65
CA THR A 17 -25.57 6.38 36.01
C THR A 17 -24.40 5.84 36.83
N VAL A 18 -24.06 4.55 36.67
CA VAL A 18 -22.90 3.92 37.35
C VAL A 18 -21.57 4.33 36.69
N PHE A 19 -21.53 4.48 35.36
CA PHE A 19 -20.34 4.99 34.66
C PHE A 19 -20.27 6.53 34.68
N GLY A 20 -21.40 7.24 34.74
CA GLY A 20 -21.46 8.69 34.85
C GLY A 20 -20.95 9.25 36.18
N GLN A 21 -20.90 8.43 37.24
CA GLN A 21 -20.35 8.82 38.55
C GLN A 21 -18.84 8.56 38.71
N LYS A 22 -18.18 7.87 37.77
CA LYS A 22 -16.73 7.55 37.85
C LYS A 22 -15.84 8.31 36.86
N PHE A 23 -16.43 9.15 36.01
CA PHE A 23 -15.69 10.02 35.08
C PHE A 23 -15.90 11.52 35.38
N GLY A 24 -16.29 11.85 36.62
CA GLY A 24 -15.97 13.14 37.19
C GLY A 24 -14.51 13.10 37.62
N LEU A 25 -13.71 14.05 37.15
CA LEU A 25 -12.32 14.28 37.55
C LEU A 25 -12.15 14.14 39.07
N GLU A 26 -11.74 12.97 39.55
CA GLU A 26 -10.84 12.95 40.71
C GLU A 26 -9.57 13.61 40.22
N GLN A 27 -9.52 14.93 40.36
CA GLN A 27 -8.27 15.63 40.52
C GLN A 27 -7.65 15.00 41.75
N PHE A 28 -6.88 13.93 41.55
CA PHE A 28 -6.10 13.29 42.60
C PHE A 28 -5.45 14.44 43.37
N ASN A 29 -5.80 14.58 44.65
CA ASN A 29 -5.25 15.61 45.52
C ASN A 29 -3.77 15.27 45.74
N LEU A 30 -2.97 15.55 44.73
CA LEU A 30 -1.59 15.11 44.63
C LEU A 30 -0.75 15.96 45.58
N VAL A 31 -0.46 15.38 46.74
CA VAL A 31 0.42 15.96 47.75
C VAL A 31 1.79 15.28 47.72
N SER A 32 2.79 15.94 48.26
CA SER A 32 4.12 15.37 48.46
C SER A 32 4.12 14.37 49.61
N TYR A 33 5.22 13.63 49.77
CA TYR A 33 5.48 12.84 50.98
C TYR A 33 6.06 13.68 52.13
N THR A 34 6.26 14.98 51.91
CA THR A 34 6.84 15.90 52.88
C THR A 34 5.74 16.46 53.78
N GLN A 35 5.84 16.12 55.06
CA GLN A 35 5.00 16.67 56.11
C GLN A 35 5.34 18.14 56.40
N CYS A 36 4.33 18.94 56.74
CA CYS A 36 4.49 20.35 57.03
C CYS A 36 3.53 20.83 58.12
N ARG A 37 3.92 21.91 58.82
CA ARG A 37 3.01 22.68 59.68
C ARG A 37 2.74 24.07 59.10
N PHE A 38 3.70 24.61 58.35
CA PHE A 38 3.59 25.93 57.73
C PHE A 38 4.02 25.88 56.26
N ASP A 39 3.50 26.80 55.44
CA ASP A 39 3.92 26.97 54.03
C ASP A 39 5.44 27.08 53.88
N SER A 40 6.12 27.70 54.84
CA SER A 40 7.58 27.87 54.81
C SER A 40 8.36 26.55 54.83
N ASP A 41 7.77 25.47 55.35
CA ASP A 41 8.39 24.13 55.35
C ASP A 41 8.45 23.59 53.91
N CYS A 42 7.45 23.93 53.10
CA CYS A 42 7.32 23.52 51.70
C CYS A 42 8.11 24.42 50.75
N VAL A 43 8.04 25.74 50.95
CA VAL A 43 8.70 26.75 50.09
C VAL A 43 10.22 26.59 50.08
N LYS A 44 10.83 26.10 51.16
CA LYS A 44 12.27 25.79 51.24
C LYS A 44 12.69 24.66 50.30
N ILE A 45 11.78 23.76 49.93
CA ILE A 45 12.02 22.63 49.02
C ILE A 45 11.62 23.00 47.59
N SER A 46 10.46 23.62 47.42
CA SER A 46 9.91 24.02 46.13
C SER A 46 9.16 25.35 46.25
N LYS A 47 9.61 26.38 45.52
CA LYS A 47 9.12 27.76 45.65
C LYS A 47 7.60 27.91 45.52
N ASN A 48 6.98 27.17 44.59
CA ASN A 48 5.55 27.30 44.27
C ASN A 48 4.69 26.27 45.01
N SER A 49 4.91 26.15 46.32
CA SER A 49 4.22 25.19 47.17
C SER A 49 3.66 25.82 48.45
N PHE A 50 2.76 25.09 49.10
CA PHE A 50 2.09 25.47 50.34
C PHE A 50 1.79 24.22 51.20
N CYS A 51 1.49 24.41 52.48
CA CYS A 51 1.11 23.32 53.36
C CYS A 51 -0.40 23.06 53.22
N PHE A 52 -0.76 21.85 52.83
CA PHE A 52 -2.14 21.47 52.60
C PHE A 52 -2.66 20.57 53.73
N ASP A 53 -3.91 20.83 54.14
CA ASP A 53 -4.66 20.02 55.11
C ASP A 53 -4.01 19.96 56.51
N ASN A 54 -3.28 21.02 56.89
CA ASN A 54 -2.80 21.27 58.25
C ASN A 54 -3.80 22.11 59.05
N ASP A 55 -3.86 21.87 60.35
CA ASP A 55 -4.58 22.71 61.32
C ASP A 55 -3.76 22.83 62.62
N ALA A 56 -4.37 23.28 63.72
CA ALA A 56 -3.69 23.44 65.00
C ALA A 56 -3.11 22.11 65.56
N ASP A 57 -3.78 20.99 65.32
CA ASP A 57 -3.47 19.67 65.87
C ASP A 57 -3.02 18.66 64.81
N LYS A 58 -3.23 18.97 63.53
CA LYS A 58 -2.98 18.10 62.38
C LYS A 58 -1.77 18.55 61.56
N ILE A 59 -0.87 17.61 61.31
CA ILE A 59 0.26 17.78 60.38
C ILE A 59 -0.26 17.59 58.95
N GLY A 60 -0.01 18.58 58.10
CA GLY A 60 -0.36 18.54 56.68
C GLY A 60 0.75 17.96 55.82
N ASN A 61 0.56 18.01 54.49
CA ASN A 61 1.58 17.65 53.52
C ASN A 61 1.75 18.78 52.48
N CYS A 62 2.96 18.94 51.95
CA CYS A 62 3.19 19.98 50.95
C CYS A 62 2.43 19.70 49.65
N LYS A 63 1.84 20.74 49.07
CA LYS A 63 1.09 20.71 47.80
C LYS A 63 1.55 21.85 46.90
N CYS A 64 1.44 21.67 45.59
CA CYS A 64 1.73 22.72 44.62
C CYS A 64 0.60 23.75 44.56
N ARG A 65 0.97 25.03 44.38
CA ARG A 65 -0.01 26.12 44.18
C ARG A 65 -0.70 25.96 42.83
N ASP A 66 -1.88 26.56 42.68
CA ASP A 66 -2.62 26.54 41.42
C ASP A 66 -1.76 27.07 40.27
N GLY A 67 -1.81 26.38 39.12
CA GLY A 67 -0.96 26.65 37.95
C GLY A 67 0.42 25.98 37.98
N PHE A 68 0.75 25.23 39.05
CA PHE A 68 1.99 24.45 39.15
C PHE A 68 1.68 22.98 39.42
N ASP A 69 2.33 22.10 38.68
CA ASP A 69 2.17 20.66 38.81
C ASP A 69 3.34 20.02 39.53
N MET A 70 3.05 18.94 40.26
CA MET A 70 4.06 18.14 40.95
C MET A 70 4.78 17.23 39.96
N VAL A 71 5.74 17.79 39.22
CA VAL A 71 6.47 17.09 38.14
C VAL A 71 7.51 16.09 38.62
N SER A 72 7.87 16.14 39.90
CA SER A 72 8.77 15.18 40.55
C SER A 72 8.47 15.13 42.04
N ARG A 73 8.48 13.94 42.63
CA ARG A 73 8.45 13.75 44.08
C ARG A 73 9.16 12.46 44.48
N ASN A 74 9.91 12.53 45.57
CA ASN A 74 10.42 11.40 46.32
C ASN A 74 10.21 11.70 47.82
N ARG A 75 10.81 10.90 48.72
CA ARG A 75 10.59 11.07 50.18
C ARG A 75 11.06 12.42 50.73
N THR A 76 12.10 13.03 50.16
CA THR A 76 12.75 14.24 50.70
C THR A 76 12.70 15.44 49.76
N PHE A 77 12.23 15.25 48.53
CA PHE A 77 12.23 16.27 47.48
C PHE A 77 10.93 16.21 46.69
N PHE A 78 10.42 17.37 46.30
CA PHE A 78 9.37 17.50 45.30
C PHE A 78 9.58 18.80 44.52
N ALA A 79 9.09 18.86 43.28
CA ALA A 79 9.19 20.04 42.43
C ALA A 79 7.80 20.44 41.92
N CYS A 80 7.45 21.72 42.13
CA CYS A 80 6.23 22.33 41.65
C CYS A 80 6.58 23.29 40.52
N LEU A 81 6.49 22.80 39.29
CA LEU A 81 6.89 23.54 38.09
C LEU A 81 5.65 23.84 37.24
N GLY A 82 5.65 25.01 36.62
CA GLY A 82 4.56 25.44 35.75
C GLY A 82 4.68 24.80 34.37
N PRO A 83 3.59 24.73 33.60
CA PRO A 83 3.67 24.40 32.18
C PRO A 83 4.52 25.44 31.44
N ALA A 84 5.20 25.00 30.39
CA ALA A 84 6.06 25.84 29.56
C ALA A 84 5.76 25.60 28.07
N GLY A 85 5.56 26.68 27.32
CA GLY A 85 5.33 26.67 25.88
C GLY A 85 6.62 26.53 25.07
N TYR A 86 6.49 26.50 23.74
CA TYR A 86 7.63 26.34 22.84
C TYR A 86 8.63 27.49 23.02
N ASN A 87 9.93 27.19 23.10
CA ASN A 87 11.02 28.12 23.44
C ASN A 87 11.01 28.71 24.86
N GLU A 88 10.04 28.39 25.71
CA GLU A 88 10.02 28.87 27.09
C GLU A 88 10.99 28.07 27.97
N ALA A 89 11.43 28.70 29.06
CA ALA A 89 12.35 28.11 30.01
C ALA A 89 11.74 26.87 30.69
N CYS A 90 12.52 25.81 30.80
CA CYS A 90 12.08 24.56 31.41
C CYS A 90 13.21 23.84 32.14
N GLU A 91 12.83 22.89 32.99
CA GLU A 91 13.74 22.00 33.73
C GLU A 91 13.47 20.51 33.47
N LYS A 92 12.23 20.17 33.07
CA LYS A 92 11.73 18.80 32.89
C LYS A 92 10.77 18.75 31.72
N ASN A 93 10.81 17.63 30.98
CA ASN A 93 9.95 17.39 29.81
C ASN A 93 8.46 17.58 30.13
N MET A 94 8.02 17.19 31.34
CA MET A 94 6.62 17.29 31.75
C MET A 94 6.07 18.73 31.68
N GLN A 95 6.89 19.75 31.90
CA GLN A 95 6.46 21.16 31.75
C GLN A 95 6.04 21.46 30.31
N CYS A 96 6.83 20.96 29.35
CA CYS A 96 6.58 21.13 27.92
C CYS A 96 5.39 20.27 27.45
N GLN A 97 5.29 19.04 27.96
CA GLN A 97 4.32 18.05 27.47
C GLN A 97 2.87 18.38 27.78
N LEU A 98 2.62 19.16 28.83
CA LEU A 98 1.28 19.61 29.21
C LEU A 98 0.64 20.56 28.19
N ILE A 99 1.46 21.34 27.47
CA ILE A 99 0.98 22.33 26.49
C ILE A 99 1.25 21.86 25.06
N LEU A 100 2.45 21.34 24.81
CA LEU A 100 2.97 21.03 23.48
C LEU A 100 2.75 19.56 23.07
N THR A 101 2.07 18.76 23.90
CA THR A 101 1.90 17.30 23.81
C THR A 101 3.14 16.48 24.20
N GLU A 102 2.97 15.16 24.31
CA GLU A 102 4.01 14.19 24.68
C GLU A 102 5.26 14.20 23.75
N ASN A 103 5.14 14.77 22.55
CA ASN A 103 6.23 14.90 21.59
C ASN A 103 7.17 16.07 21.88
N ALA A 104 6.96 16.80 22.99
CA ALA A 104 7.87 17.83 23.45
C ALA A 104 8.86 17.32 24.51
N GLU A 105 10.00 17.99 24.58
CA GLU A 105 11.04 17.78 25.57
C GLU A 105 11.70 19.09 26.00
N CYS A 106 12.31 19.07 27.19
CA CYS A 106 13.11 20.17 27.68
C CYS A 106 14.56 19.96 27.27
N TYR A 107 15.01 20.72 26.26
CA TYR A 107 16.34 20.59 25.69
C TYR A 107 17.07 21.93 25.76
N ASN A 108 18.30 21.93 26.31
CA ASN A 108 19.08 23.14 26.55
C ASN A 108 18.30 24.24 27.29
N LEU A 109 17.56 23.83 28.33
CA LEU A 109 16.73 24.71 29.18
C LEU A 109 15.56 25.38 28.46
N ALA A 110 15.19 24.93 27.26
CA ALA A 110 14.02 25.42 26.52
C ALA A 110 13.15 24.27 26.01
N CYS A 111 11.83 24.46 26.00
CA CYS A 111 10.93 23.47 25.43
C CYS A 111 11.07 23.40 23.90
N ARG A 112 11.25 22.20 23.38
CA ARG A 112 11.41 21.87 21.96
C ARG A 112 10.57 20.65 21.60
N CYS A 113 10.31 20.46 20.31
CA CYS A 113 9.81 19.17 19.83
C CYS A 113 10.98 18.18 19.79
N LYS A 114 10.70 16.92 20.14
CA LYS A 114 11.66 15.82 20.09
C LYS A 114 12.16 15.58 18.66
N ASP A 115 13.29 14.89 18.55
CA ASP A 115 13.75 14.38 17.26
C ASP A 115 12.65 13.55 16.55
N GLY A 116 12.43 13.85 15.27
CA GLY A 116 11.35 13.25 14.48
C GLY A 116 9.97 13.87 14.71
N ALA A 117 9.87 14.94 15.50
CA ALA A 117 8.66 15.76 15.66
C ALA A 117 8.91 17.21 15.24
N HIS A 118 7.83 17.94 14.99
CA HIS A 118 7.87 19.34 14.57
C HIS A 118 6.75 20.14 15.24
N LEU A 119 6.89 21.46 15.24
CA LEU A 119 5.87 22.38 15.73
C LEU A 119 4.84 22.63 14.62
N PHE A 120 3.57 22.37 14.90
CA PHE A 120 2.47 22.65 13.98
C PHE A 120 1.86 24.04 14.23
N THR A 121 1.04 24.52 13.30
CA THR A 121 0.44 25.88 13.34
C THR A 121 -0.46 26.14 14.55
N ASP A 122 -0.90 25.11 15.25
CA ASP A 122 -1.69 25.22 16.49
C ASP A 122 -0.81 25.32 17.75
N GLY A 123 0.52 25.39 17.59
CA GLY A 123 1.47 25.53 18.68
C GLY A 123 1.82 24.23 19.39
N ARG A 124 1.44 23.06 18.86
CA ARG A 124 1.75 21.75 19.45
C ARG A 124 2.78 20.96 18.65
N CYS A 125 3.48 20.05 19.32
CA CYS A 125 4.45 19.16 18.68
C CYS A 125 3.79 17.89 18.16
N TYR A 126 4.07 17.52 16.92
CA TYR A 126 3.56 16.31 16.29
C TYR A 126 4.70 15.52 15.66
N VAL A 127 4.59 14.19 15.69
CA VAL A 127 5.52 13.33 14.93
C VAL A 127 5.40 13.67 13.44
N SER A 128 6.54 13.90 12.80
CA SER A 128 6.66 14.16 11.37
C SER A 128 6.38 12.89 10.57
N VAL A 129 5.37 12.95 9.72
CA VAL A 129 4.93 11.88 8.82
C VAL A 129 5.00 12.38 7.39
N LEU A 130 5.52 11.54 6.50
CA LEU A 130 5.67 11.82 5.07
C LEU A 130 4.33 11.70 4.32
N LEU A 131 4.25 12.34 3.15
CA LEU A 131 3.10 12.20 2.25
C LEU A 131 2.89 10.73 1.84
N GLY A 132 1.63 10.30 1.85
CA GLY A 132 1.19 8.93 1.60
C GLY A 132 1.21 8.01 2.83
N ASP A 133 1.90 8.39 3.91
CA ASP A 133 1.98 7.58 5.13
C ASP A 133 0.88 7.92 6.14
N PHE A 134 0.74 7.07 7.16
CA PHE A 134 -0.39 7.13 8.09
C PHE A 134 -0.31 8.30 9.07
N CYS A 135 -1.43 9.01 9.22
CA CYS A 135 -1.54 10.16 10.11
C CYS A 135 -2.77 10.06 11.00
N GLN A 136 -2.70 10.75 12.15
CA GLN A 136 -3.83 10.93 13.05
C GLN A 136 -4.52 12.27 12.82
N SER A 137 -3.76 13.30 12.47
CA SER A 137 -4.25 14.65 12.21
C SER A 137 -3.36 15.38 11.21
N ASP A 138 -3.82 16.52 10.69
CA ASP A 138 -3.04 17.39 9.79
C ASP A 138 -1.70 17.79 10.39
N GLY A 139 -1.63 17.90 11.73
CA GLY A 139 -0.40 18.20 12.45
C GLY A 139 0.70 17.16 12.25
N ASN A 140 0.40 15.93 11.84
CA ASN A 140 1.45 14.96 11.52
C ASN A 140 2.11 15.20 10.16
N CYS A 141 1.41 15.83 9.22
CA CYS A 141 1.76 15.83 7.81
C CYS A 141 2.80 16.89 7.47
N TRP A 142 4.05 16.62 7.84
CA TRP A 142 5.17 17.53 7.67
C TRP A 142 5.64 17.59 6.22
N MET A 143 5.95 18.80 5.75
CA MET A 143 6.57 19.07 4.46
C MET A 143 7.74 20.04 4.64
N THR A 144 8.65 20.09 3.67
CA THR A 144 9.80 21.00 3.70
C THR A 144 9.37 22.48 3.76
N GLY A 145 10.19 23.30 4.42
CA GLY A 145 9.97 24.74 4.52
C GLY A 145 8.83 25.13 5.46
N ASP A 146 8.64 24.39 6.56
CA ASP A 146 7.59 24.60 7.57
C ASP A 146 6.17 24.60 6.98
N ASN A 147 5.97 23.80 5.93
CA ASN A 147 4.67 23.56 5.33
C ASN A 147 4.07 22.25 5.83
N PHE A 148 2.76 22.13 5.66
CA PHE A 148 2.01 20.96 6.12
C PHE A 148 1.00 20.50 5.07
N GLY A 149 0.85 19.19 4.94
CA GLY A 149 -0.20 18.55 4.17
C GLY A 149 -1.52 18.49 4.94
N THR A 150 -2.41 17.60 4.51
CA THR A 150 -3.68 17.31 5.18
C THR A 150 -3.77 15.81 5.44
N CYS A 151 -4.34 15.43 6.58
CA CYS A 151 -4.60 14.05 6.92
C CYS A 151 -5.96 13.63 6.36
N LYS A 152 -5.94 13.03 5.17
CA LYS A 152 -7.15 12.61 4.44
C LYS A 152 -7.24 11.09 4.45
N PHE A 153 -8.35 10.56 4.96
CA PHE A 153 -8.57 9.11 5.11
C PHE A 153 -7.45 8.38 5.86
N GLY A 154 -6.87 9.04 6.87
CA GLY A 154 -5.79 8.49 7.70
C GLY A 154 -4.42 8.46 7.02
N ARG A 155 -4.24 9.16 5.89
CA ARG A 155 -2.94 9.33 5.24
C ARG A 155 -2.65 10.78 4.92
N CYS A 156 -1.38 11.18 4.97
CA CYS A 156 -0.96 12.52 4.59
C CYS A 156 -1.08 12.71 3.08
N SER A 157 -1.71 13.81 2.67
CA SER A 157 -1.87 14.20 1.27
C SER A 157 -1.55 15.66 1.07
N CYS A 158 -1.30 16.05 -0.18
CA CYS A 158 -1.22 17.45 -0.56
C CYS A 158 -2.54 18.17 -0.28
N LYS A 159 -2.46 19.50 -0.12
CA LYS A 159 -3.60 20.34 0.27
C LYS A 159 -4.57 20.59 -0.87
N PHE A 160 -4.05 20.75 -2.09
CA PHE A 160 -4.84 21.11 -3.26
C PHE A 160 -5.16 19.89 -4.12
N ASP A 161 -6.36 19.83 -4.71
CA ASP A 161 -6.86 18.64 -5.41
C ASP A 161 -6.04 18.24 -6.65
N ARG A 162 -5.33 19.20 -7.28
CA ARG A 162 -4.44 18.93 -8.40
C ARG A 162 -3.00 18.66 -7.98
N GLU A 163 -2.69 18.68 -6.68
CA GLU A 163 -1.34 18.39 -6.21
C GLU A 163 -1.17 16.92 -5.84
N VAL A 164 0.01 16.40 -6.15
CA VAL A 164 0.43 15.04 -5.85
C VAL A 164 1.76 15.07 -5.11
N ALA A 165 2.02 14.04 -4.31
CA ALA A 165 3.28 13.93 -3.59
C ALA A 165 4.43 13.77 -4.57
N ASN A 166 5.49 14.55 -4.36
CA ASN A 166 6.73 14.38 -5.10
C ASN A 166 7.46 13.08 -4.67
N GLU A 167 8.51 12.69 -5.38
CA GLU A 167 9.29 11.48 -5.08
C GLU A 167 9.88 11.48 -3.66
N ASP A 168 10.24 12.65 -3.13
CA ASP A 168 10.77 12.82 -1.78
C ASP A 168 9.71 12.69 -0.67
N LYS A 169 8.43 12.70 -1.02
CA LYS A 169 7.27 12.67 -0.12
C LYS A 169 7.25 13.77 0.96
N VAL A 170 8.04 14.82 0.80
CA VAL A 170 8.08 15.99 1.69
C VAL A 170 7.73 17.28 0.96
N SER A 171 7.36 17.17 -0.31
CA SER A 171 6.91 18.27 -1.15
C SER A 171 5.77 17.83 -2.07
N CYS A 172 5.02 18.80 -2.57
CA CYS A 172 3.92 18.62 -3.50
C CYS A 172 4.29 19.22 -4.86
N VAL A 173 3.89 18.54 -5.94
CA VAL A 173 3.99 19.02 -7.31
C VAL A 173 2.62 19.04 -7.96
N ILE A 174 2.47 19.82 -9.03
CA ILE A 174 1.23 19.84 -9.80
C ILE A 174 1.12 18.52 -10.57
N GLY A 175 0.05 17.78 -10.29
CA GLY A 175 -0.35 16.60 -11.03
C GLY A 175 -0.76 16.94 -12.46
N ARG A 176 -0.32 16.09 -13.39
CA ARG A 176 -0.47 16.21 -14.83
C ARG A 176 -1.33 15.08 -15.37
N ASP A 177 -2.24 15.44 -16.25
CA ASP A 177 -3.11 14.49 -16.93
C ASP A 177 -2.34 13.78 -18.07
N LEU A 178 -2.87 12.64 -18.53
CA LEU A 178 -2.34 11.95 -19.72
C LEU A 178 -2.21 12.92 -20.90
N GLY A 179 -1.03 12.93 -21.53
CA GLY A 179 -0.73 13.81 -22.65
C GLY A 179 -0.18 15.20 -22.28
N GLU A 180 -0.32 15.64 -21.03
CA GLU A 180 0.27 16.91 -20.57
C GLU A 180 1.79 16.81 -20.37
N LEU A 181 2.49 17.92 -20.58
CA LEU A 181 3.94 18.01 -20.34
C LEU A 181 4.25 17.77 -18.85
N CYS A 182 5.33 17.04 -18.60
CA CYS A 182 5.78 16.68 -17.26
C CYS A 182 7.30 16.77 -17.18
N SER A 183 7.83 16.89 -15.96
CA SER A 183 9.27 16.93 -15.71
C SER A 183 9.78 15.67 -15.02
N ASN A 184 8.94 15.03 -14.21
CA ASN A 184 9.26 13.79 -13.48
C ASN A 184 8.02 12.88 -13.35
N ASP A 185 8.24 11.63 -12.93
CA ASP A 185 7.20 10.62 -12.84
C ASP A 185 6.13 10.93 -11.77
N ALA A 186 6.51 11.62 -10.69
CA ALA A 186 5.58 12.00 -9.63
C ALA A 186 4.43 12.88 -10.13
N GLU A 187 4.69 13.78 -11.09
CA GLU A 187 3.67 14.61 -11.73
C GLU A 187 2.56 13.77 -12.41
N CYS A 188 2.85 12.56 -12.92
CA CYS A 188 1.89 11.78 -13.68
C CYS A 188 0.96 10.88 -12.83
N THR A 189 1.10 10.91 -11.52
CA THR A 189 0.42 9.96 -10.61
C THR A 189 -1.10 10.13 -10.49
N LEU A 190 -1.69 11.16 -11.11
CA LEU A 190 -3.15 11.34 -11.19
C LEU A 190 -3.84 10.17 -11.90
N THR A 191 -3.19 9.60 -12.92
CA THR A 191 -3.67 8.40 -13.61
C THR A 191 -2.74 7.22 -13.30
N PRO A 192 -3.27 6.08 -12.81
CA PRO A 192 -2.44 4.90 -12.54
C PRO A 192 -1.72 4.39 -13.77
N ASN A 193 -0.58 3.72 -13.55
CA ASN A 193 0.21 3.07 -14.59
C ASN A 193 0.71 4.04 -15.68
N THR A 194 1.03 5.26 -15.26
CA THR A 194 1.65 6.28 -16.11
C THR A 194 3.08 6.57 -15.65
N GLN A 195 3.85 7.17 -16.53
CA GLN A 195 5.20 7.64 -16.28
C GLN A 195 5.44 8.90 -17.11
N CYS A 196 6.37 9.73 -16.65
CA CYS A 196 6.82 10.87 -17.40
C CYS A 196 7.84 10.47 -18.47
N ARG A 197 7.72 11.11 -19.63
CA ARG A 197 8.73 11.08 -20.68
C ARG A 197 9.01 12.52 -21.13
N VAL A 198 8.20 13.02 -22.06
CA VAL A 198 8.07 14.45 -22.38
C VAL A 198 6.70 14.94 -21.93
N SER A 199 5.71 14.06 -22.06
CA SER A 199 4.39 14.16 -21.49
C SER A 199 4.06 12.91 -20.69
N CYS A 200 3.03 12.98 -19.85
CA CYS A 200 2.52 11.81 -19.15
C CYS A 200 2.00 10.78 -20.15
N ARG A 201 2.53 9.57 -20.09
CA ARG A 201 2.19 8.45 -20.98
C ARG A 201 2.04 7.17 -20.17
N CYS A 202 1.40 6.17 -20.76
CA CYS A 202 1.35 4.86 -20.15
C CYS A 202 2.75 4.29 -19.89
N ALA A 203 2.91 3.69 -18.72
CA ALA A 203 4.12 3.01 -18.32
C ALA A 203 4.39 1.79 -19.21
N ALA A 204 5.62 1.28 -19.16
CA ALA A 204 5.95 0.05 -19.88
C ALA A 204 5.03 -1.10 -19.44
N GLY A 205 4.51 -1.86 -20.41
CA GLY A 205 3.53 -2.92 -20.15
C GLY A 205 2.06 -2.45 -20.12
N PHE A 206 1.80 -1.17 -20.38
CA PHE A 206 0.45 -0.62 -20.46
C PHE A 206 0.20 0.10 -21.79
N VAL A 207 -1.04 0.08 -22.23
CA VAL A 207 -1.52 0.76 -23.44
C VAL A 207 -2.60 1.78 -23.11
N LEU A 208 -2.66 2.84 -23.90
CA LEU A 208 -3.69 3.87 -23.75
C LEU A 208 -5.05 3.30 -24.16
N SER A 209 -6.07 3.51 -23.32
CA SER A 209 -7.45 3.14 -23.64
C SER A 209 -7.96 3.91 -24.85
N ARG A 210 -9.01 3.39 -25.51
CA ARG A 210 -9.63 4.03 -26.68
C ARG A 210 -10.13 5.44 -26.39
N ASN A 211 -10.67 5.68 -25.19
CA ASN A 211 -11.13 7.01 -24.76
C ASN A 211 -10.00 7.93 -24.28
N GLN A 212 -8.75 7.46 -24.28
CA GLN A 212 -7.54 8.19 -23.90
C GLN A 212 -7.50 8.69 -22.46
N THR A 213 -8.27 8.07 -21.55
CA THR A 213 -8.34 8.49 -20.15
C THR A 213 -7.60 7.57 -19.18
N THR A 214 -7.26 6.34 -19.60
CA THR A 214 -6.63 5.34 -18.70
C THR A 214 -5.56 4.54 -19.42
N CYS A 215 -4.69 3.90 -18.63
CA CYS A 215 -3.67 2.97 -19.11
C CYS A 215 -4.05 1.54 -18.71
N LEU A 216 -4.38 0.73 -19.71
CA LEU A 216 -4.82 -0.65 -19.58
C LEU A 216 -3.63 -1.59 -19.69
N SER A 217 -3.65 -2.72 -18.97
CA SER A 217 -2.56 -3.70 -19.04
C SER A 217 -2.46 -4.27 -20.45
N ALA A 218 -1.29 -4.21 -21.06
CA ALA A 218 -1.04 -4.88 -22.32
C ALA A 218 -0.99 -6.39 -22.10
N ALA A 219 -1.64 -7.15 -22.98
CA ALA A 219 -1.55 -8.61 -22.97
C ALA A 219 -0.21 -9.06 -23.52
N THR A 220 0.37 -10.08 -22.89
CA THR A 220 1.65 -10.67 -23.32
C THR A 220 1.49 -12.10 -23.80
N ASN A 221 0.35 -12.73 -23.51
CA ASN A 221 0.01 -14.08 -23.93
C ASN A 221 -1.40 -14.13 -24.54
N PHE A 222 -1.60 -15.04 -25.48
CA PHE A 222 -2.96 -15.38 -25.91
C PHE A 222 -3.78 -15.86 -24.71
N PHE A 223 -5.08 -15.54 -24.71
CA PHE A 223 -6.02 -15.78 -23.62
C PHE A 223 -5.78 -14.97 -22.34
N ASP A 224 -4.85 -14.00 -22.35
CA ASP A 224 -4.84 -12.94 -21.35
C ASP A 224 -6.17 -12.19 -21.37
N SER A 225 -6.59 -11.70 -20.21
CA SER A 225 -7.81 -10.92 -20.08
C SER A 225 -7.65 -9.56 -20.75
N CYS A 226 -8.70 -9.10 -21.42
CA CYS A 226 -8.71 -7.81 -22.09
C CYS A 226 -10.09 -7.16 -22.03
N GLU A 227 -10.10 -5.83 -22.18
CA GLU A 227 -11.31 -5.02 -22.37
C GLU A 227 -11.37 -4.45 -23.80
N GLU A 228 -10.19 -4.15 -24.36
CA GLU A 228 -10.05 -3.53 -25.67
C GLU A 228 -9.00 -4.27 -26.51
N THR A 229 -9.18 -4.26 -27.82
CA THR A 229 -8.25 -4.90 -28.78
C THR A 229 -6.83 -4.34 -28.69
N ASP A 230 -6.66 -3.06 -28.34
CA ASP A 230 -5.34 -2.43 -28.24
C ASP A 230 -4.44 -3.07 -27.17
N GLN A 231 -5.03 -3.68 -26.13
CA GLN A 231 -4.30 -4.46 -25.13
C GLN A 231 -3.67 -5.71 -25.76
N CYS A 232 -4.38 -6.36 -26.67
CA CYS A 232 -3.95 -7.58 -27.34
C CYS A 232 -2.92 -7.28 -28.42
N SER A 233 -3.19 -6.29 -29.27
CA SER A 233 -2.36 -6.00 -30.44
C SER A 233 -0.98 -5.41 -30.08
N ALA A 234 -0.81 -4.89 -28.85
CA ALA A 234 0.42 -4.28 -28.37
C ALA A 234 1.65 -5.19 -28.49
N PHE A 235 1.52 -6.43 -28.01
CA PHE A 235 2.59 -7.44 -28.05
C PHE A 235 2.19 -8.70 -28.83
N LEU A 236 0.88 -8.92 -29.07
CA LEU A 236 0.35 -10.04 -29.85
C LEU A 236 -0.17 -9.52 -31.20
N THR A 237 0.73 -9.37 -32.16
CA THR A 237 0.41 -8.73 -33.45
C THR A 237 -0.77 -9.40 -34.14
N GLY A 238 -1.81 -8.62 -34.48
CA GLY A 238 -3.03 -9.13 -35.13
C GLY A 238 -4.03 -9.83 -34.21
N SER A 239 -3.76 -9.89 -32.89
CA SER A 239 -4.73 -10.38 -31.91
C SER A 239 -5.83 -9.35 -31.65
N ILE A 240 -7.02 -9.84 -31.34
CA ILE A 240 -8.22 -9.06 -31.01
C ILE A 240 -8.77 -9.46 -29.64
N CYS A 241 -9.45 -8.52 -28.98
CA CYS A 241 -10.17 -8.84 -27.76
C CYS A 241 -11.55 -9.41 -28.08
N THR A 242 -11.76 -10.70 -27.81
CA THR A 242 -13.04 -11.38 -28.00
C THR A 242 -13.43 -12.11 -26.73
N SER A 243 -14.66 -11.90 -26.25
CA SER A 243 -15.14 -12.51 -25.00
C SER A 243 -14.19 -12.29 -23.80
N ASN A 244 -13.69 -11.05 -23.66
CA ASN A 244 -12.72 -10.63 -22.65
C ASN A 244 -11.38 -11.37 -22.67
N LYS A 245 -11.00 -11.94 -23.82
CA LYS A 245 -9.77 -12.71 -24.01
C LYS A 245 -9.06 -12.32 -25.29
N CYS A 246 -7.74 -12.21 -25.24
CA CYS A 246 -6.94 -11.97 -26.43
C CYS A 246 -6.86 -13.23 -27.29
N THR A 247 -7.49 -13.20 -28.46
CA THR A 247 -7.52 -14.32 -29.40
C THR A 247 -7.10 -13.88 -30.79
N CYS A 248 -6.86 -14.83 -31.69
CA CYS A 248 -6.75 -14.51 -33.10
C CYS A 248 -8.14 -14.42 -33.74
N PRO A 249 -8.31 -13.56 -34.77
CA PRO A 249 -9.53 -13.50 -35.55
C PRO A 249 -9.78 -14.81 -36.30
N GLU A 250 -11.00 -15.00 -36.79
CA GLU A 250 -11.37 -16.18 -37.55
C GLU A 250 -10.45 -16.40 -38.77
N GLY A 251 -10.04 -17.65 -39.00
CA GLY A 251 -9.09 -18.01 -40.05
C GLY A 251 -7.62 -17.78 -39.69
N PHE A 252 -7.32 -17.34 -38.47
CA PHE A 252 -5.96 -17.17 -37.94
C PHE A 252 -5.77 -17.97 -36.66
N HIS A 253 -4.52 -18.37 -36.38
CA HIS A 253 -4.11 -18.97 -35.11
C HIS A 253 -2.89 -18.25 -34.55
N GLY A 254 -2.64 -18.44 -33.26
CA GLY A 254 -1.50 -17.85 -32.58
C GLY A 254 -0.23 -18.66 -32.85
N TYR A 255 0.81 -18.00 -33.34
CA TYR A 255 2.16 -18.56 -33.43
C TYR A 255 3.17 -17.55 -32.89
N SER A 256 3.92 -17.94 -31.87
CA SER A 256 4.77 -17.03 -31.09
C SER A 256 3.96 -15.84 -30.56
N ASN A 257 4.29 -14.61 -30.96
CA ASN A 257 3.63 -13.37 -30.52
C ASN A 257 2.76 -12.72 -31.61
N ARG A 258 2.22 -13.50 -32.56
CA ARG A 258 1.39 -12.96 -33.63
C ARG A 258 0.33 -13.94 -34.11
N CYS A 259 -0.74 -13.39 -34.67
CA CYS A 259 -1.74 -14.14 -35.39
C CYS A 259 -1.29 -14.35 -36.83
N ILE A 260 -1.24 -15.61 -37.24
CA ILE A 260 -0.90 -16.01 -38.60
C ILE A 260 -2.06 -16.76 -39.24
N LYS A 261 -2.15 -16.70 -40.56
CA LYS A 261 -3.23 -17.35 -41.30
C LYS A 261 -3.17 -18.86 -41.08
N SER A 262 -4.31 -19.47 -40.81
CA SER A 262 -4.43 -20.92 -40.67
C SER A 262 -4.58 -21.59 -42.04
N ALA A 263 -3.71 -22.55 -42.33
CA ALA A 263 -3.77 -23.39 -43.52
C ALA A 263 -3.85 -24.87 -43.11
N ALA A 264 -4.91 -25.56 -43.54
CA ALA A 264 -5.05 -26.99 -43.29
C ALA A 264 -4.07 -27.80 -44.16
N ILE A 265 -3.83 -29.07 -43.77
CA ILE A 265 -3.09 -30.00 -44.63
C ILE A 265 -3.72 -30.05 -46.03
N GLY A 266 -2.88 -30.00 -47.07
CA GLY A 266 -3.32 -29.94 -48.46
C GLY A 266 -3.72 -28.55 -48.96
N SER A 267 -3.80 -27.55 -48.08
CA SER A 267 -4.08 -26.15 -48.46
C SER A 267 -2.82 -25.40 -48.86
N SER A 268 -3.00 -24.34 -49.64
CA SER A 268 -1.91 -23.43 -50.02
C SER A 268 -1.36 -22.69 -48.80
N CYS A 269 -0.04 -22.59 -48.71
CA CYS A 269 0.68 -21.88 -47.66
C CYS A 269 1.85 -21.08 -48.24
N SER A 270 2.23 -19.99 -47.59
CA SER A 270 3.43 -19.22 -47.93
C SER A 270 4.58 -19.54 -46.98
N SER A 271 4.28 -19.89 -45.74
CA SER A 271 5.26 -20.28 -44.73
C SER A 271 4.82 -21.51 -43.94
N THR A 272 5.76 -22.14 -43.25
CA THR A 272 5.50 -23.38 -42.48
C THR A 272 4.62 -23.12 -41.27
N GLU A 273 4.75 -21.95 -40.67
CA GLU A 273 3.98 -21.55 -39.48
C GLU A 273 2.48 -21.55 -39.77
N GLU A 274 2.04 -21.17 -40.98
CA GLU A 274 0.62 -21.20 -41.38
C GLU A 274 -0.02 -22.60 -41.21
N CYS A 275 0.79 -23.65 -41.30
CA CYS A 275 0.37 -25.04 -41.18
C CYS A 275 0.34 -25.56 -39.73
N ILE A 276 0.85 -24.80 -38.74
CA ILE A 276 1.09 -25.24 -37.35
C ILE A 276 0.06 -24.61 -36.40
N PRO A 277 -1.17 -25.16 -36.28
CA PRO A 277 -2.22 -24.54 -35.46
C PRO A 277 -1.92 -24.58 -33.95
N GLU A 278 -1.03 -25.48 -33.53
CA GLU A 278 -0.59 -25.65 -32.14
C GLU A 278 0.87 -26.06 -32.11
N ALA A 279 1.60 -25.66 -31.06
CA ALA A 279 3.04 -25.92 -30.91
C ALA A 279 3.42 -27.41 -31.02
N LYS A 280 2.52 -28.33 -30.65
CA LYS A 280 2.75 -29.79 -30.74
C LYS A 280 2.93 -30.31 -32.16
N TYR A 281 2.51 -29.55 -33.18
CA TYR A 281 2.64 -29.93 -34.59
C TYR A 281 3.88 -29.34 -35.27
N SER A 282 4.69 -28.55 -34.55
CA SER A 282 5.88 -27.87 -35.11
C SER A 282 6.86 -28.80 -35.83
N ASP A 283 6.99 -30.05 -35.37
CA ASP A 283 7.89 -31.06 -35.95
C ASP A 283 7.17 -32.06 -36.87
N THR A 284 5.87 -31.89 -37.13
CA THR A 284 5.05 -32.89 -37.84
C THR A 284 4.48 -32.39 -39.17
N VAL A 285 4.38 -31.08 -39.37
CA VAL A 285 3.88 -30.44 -40.60
C VAL A 285 4.86 -29.40 -41.13
N GLN A 286 4.92 -29.26 -42.46
CA GLN A 286 5.74 -28.27 -43.14
C GLN A 286 5.05 -27.73 -44.40
N CYS A 287 5.32 -26.47 -44.75
CA CYS A 287 4.92 -25.93 -46.05
C CYS A 287 5.92 -26.34 -47.14
N THR A 288 5.56 -27.31 -47.98
CA THR A 288 6.47 -27.89 -48.98
C THR A 288 5.87 -27.84 -50.38
N GLY A 289 6.48 -27.02 -51.24
CA GLY A 289 5.96 -26.72 -52.58
C GLY A 289 4.70 -25.85 -52.54
N GLY A 290 4.61 -24.94 -51.57
CA GLY A 290 3.46 -24.04 -51.39
C GLY A 290 2.20 -24.71 -50.85
N THR A 291 2.33 -25.92 -50.29
CA THR A 291 1.19 -26.68 -49.73
C THR A 291 1.59 -27.30 -48.39
N CYS A 292 0.69 -27.24 -47.41
CA CYS A 292 0.90 -27.86 -46.10
C CYS A 292 0.93 -29.39 -46.23
N LYS A 293 2.01 -30.04 -45.81
CA LYS A 293 2.21 -31.50 -45.87
C LYS A 293 2.80 -32.02 -44.57
N CYS A 294 2.61 -33.31 -44.28
CA CYS A 294 3.32 -33.96 -43.18
C CYS A 294 4.81 -34.10 -43.50
N VAL A 295 5.66 -33.96 -42.48
CA VAL A 295 7.10 -34.23 -42.59
C VAL A 295 7.33 -35.72 -42.90
N GLN A 296 8.40 -36.03 -43.64
CA GLN A 296 8.70 -37.37 -44.14
C GLN A 296 8.72 -38.43 -43.02
N GLY A 297 7.98 -39.52 -43.18
CA GLY A 297 7.85 -40.61 -42.18
C GLY A 297 6.67 -40.47 -41.21
N MET A 298 5.91 -39.38 -41.27
CA MET A 298 4.65 -39.22 -40.55
C MET A 298 3.50 -39.73 -41.41
N ILE A 299 2.59 -40.50 -40.82
CA ILE A 299 1.46 -41.10 -41.55
C ILE A 299 0.25 -40.15 -41.45
N SER A 300 -0.37 -39.88 -42.58
CA SER A 300 -1.62 -39.14 -42.70
C SER A 300 -2.72 -40.12 -43.04
N GLU A 301 -3.43 -40.65 -42.05
CA GLU A 301 -4.52 -41.60 -42.33
C GLU A 301 -5.92 -41.01 -42.30
N MET A 302 -6.14 -39.77 -41.85
CA MET A 302 -7.35 -39.03 -42.30
C MET A 302 -7.44 -37.53 -41.99
N LEU A 303 -6.83 -36.98 -40.92
CA LEU A 303 -7.01 -35.56 -40.54
C LEU A 303 -5.90 -34.96 -39.63
N GLY A 304 -4.72 -35.58 -39.52
CA GLY A 304 -3.62 -35.05 -38.71
C GLY A 304 -2.32 -35.84 -38.84
N CYS A 305 -1.17 -35.16 -38.79
CA CYS A 305 0.16 -35.79 -38.86
C CYS A 305 0.54 -36.35 -37.48
N ASN A 306 0.55 -37.68 -37.35
CA ASN A 306 0.96 -38.37 -36.13
C ASN A 306 2.36 -39.00 -36.29
N ARG A 307 3.09 -39.10 -35.17
CA ARG A 307 4.31 -39.92 -35.08
C ARG A 307 3.95 -41.36 -35.43
N GLY A 308 4.33 -41.80 -36.63
CA GLY A 308 4.17 -43.18 -37.03
C GLY A 308 4.93 -44.07 -36.04
N HIS A 309 4.21 -44.87 -35.26
CA HIS A 309 4.83 -46.01 -34.61
C HIS A 309 5.30 -46.93 -35.74
N ASN A 310 6.61 -46.98 -35.97
CA ASN A 310 7.23 -48.00 -36.80
C ASN A 310 6.88 -49.37 -36.22
N PHE A 311 5.80 -50.01 -36.70
CA PHE A 311 5.64 -51.45 -36.60
C PHE A 311 6.60 -52.06 -37.61
N ALA A 312 7.87 -52.14 -37.21
CA ALA A 312 8.82 -53.04 -37.85
C ALA A 312 8.34 -54.47 -37.53
N ILE A 313 7.49 -55.03 -38.40
CA ILE A 313 7.28 -56.48 -38.42
C ILE A 313 8.62 -57.07 -38.83
N SER A 314 9.38 -57.52 -37.84
CA SER A 314 10.62 -58.25 -38.06
C SER A 314 10.29 -59.56 -38.78
N LEU A 315 10.54 -59.59 -40.09
CA LEU A 315 10.50 -60.78 -40.95
C LEU A 315 11.51 -61.87 -40.53
N VAL A 316 12.25 -61.67 -39.43
CA VAL A 316 13.24 -62.62 -38.90
C VAL A 316 12.58 -63.76 -38.10
N GLY A 317 11.31 -63.63 -37.71
CA GLY A 317 10.61 -64.63 -36.89
C GLY A 317 9.95 -65.81 -37.62
N LEU A 318 9.96 -65.85 -38.96
CA LEU A 318 9.21 -66.87 -39.74
C LEU A 318 10.09 -67.94 -40.41
N ILE A 319 11.41 -67.88 -40.26
CA ILE A 319 12.34 -68.87 -40.86
C ILE A 319 12.79 -69.93 -39.82
N ILE A 320 12.59 -69.71 -38.52
CA ILE A 320 13.07 -70.66 -37.49
C ILE A 320 12.10 -71.84 -37.27
N SER A 321 10.83 -71.75 -37.68
CA SER A 321 9.87 -72.85 -37.48
C SER A 321 9.83 -73.90 -38.60
N ILE A 322 10.60 -73.75 -39.68
CA ILE A 322 10.63 -74.75 -40.78
C ILE A 322 11.87 -75.67 -40.70
N VAL A 323 12.89 -75.34 -39.89
CA VAL A 323 14.13 -76.13 -39.80
C VAL A 323 14.09 -77.20 -38.69
N PHE A 324 13.12 -77.15 -37.76
CA PHE A 324 12.98 -78.19 -36.71
C PHE A 324 12.07 -79.38 -37.08
N CYS A 325 11.68 -79.54 -38.35
CA CYS A 325 10.96 -80.73 -38.84
C CYS A 325 11.81 -81.60 -39.79
N ARG A 326 13.13 -81.69 -39.54
CA ARG A 326 13.97 -82.81 -39.96
C ARG A 326 15.08 -82.99 -38.91
N ILE A 327 15.07 -84.15 -38.26
CA ILE A 327 15.94 -84.63 -37.16
C ILE A 327 15.26 -84.54 -35.78
N LEU A 328 14.21 -85.34 -35.59
CA LEU A 328 14.12 -86.48 -34.65
C LEU A 328 12.81 -87.21 -34.92
#